data_AF-A0A0Q5PL84-F1
#
_entry.id   AF-A0A0Q5PL84-F1
#
_cell.length_a   1.000
_cell.length_b   1.000
_cell.length_c   1.000
_cell.angle_alpha   90.00
_cell.angle_beta   90.00
_cell.angle_gamma   90.00
#
_symmetry.space_group_name_H-M   'P 1'
#
loop_
_entity.id
_entity.type
_entity.pdbx_description
1 polymer ?
#
loop_
_entity_poly.entity_id
_entity_poly.type
_entity_poly.pdbx_seq_one_letter_code
_entity_poly.pdbx_strand_id
1 'polypeptide(L)'
;MFDIAPTELMLVAFVALVVIGPKDLPKALRVLGYWVGKARGVARQFRSGFDSMVREAELEEMEKKWAAENERIMREHPVTPTESETPPDTLDTPHDATTGPVMVEKPHVVPAEDPDPPRSEGAAS
;
A
#
# COMPACT_ATOMS: atom_id res chain seq x y z
N MET A 1 26.16 -17.53 -11.94
CA MET A 1 27.40 -16.82 -12.33
C MET A 1 27.91 -15.84 -11.26
N PHE A 2 27.44 -15.94 -10.01
CA PHE A 2 28.09 -15.33 -8.85
C PHE A 2 28.43 -16.46 -7.89
N ASP A 3 29.53 -17.15 -8.16
CA ASP A 3 30.12 -18.09 -7.21
C ASP A 3 31.14 -17.29 -6.40
N ILE A 4 30.66 -16.47 -5.46
CA ILE A 4 31.54 -15.83 -4.49
C ILE A 4 31.71 -16.85 -3.38
N ALA A 5 32.73 -17.69 -3.54
CA ALA A 5 33.18 -18.57 -2.50
C ALA A 5 33.71 -17.72 -1.33
N PRO A 6 33.63 -18.24 -0.10
CA PRO A 6 34.20 -17.58 1.08
C PRO A 6 35.66 -17.13 0.89
N THR A 7 36.41 -17.84 0.06
CA THR A 7 37.80 -17.54 -0.27
C THR A 7 37.97 -16.27 -1.09
N GLU A 8 37.13 -16.01 -2.11
CA GLU A 8 37.21 -14.74 -2.85
C GLU A 8 36.81 -13.55 -1.98
N LEU A 9 35.82 -13.72 -1.09
CA LEU A 9 35.46 -12.69 -0.13
C LEU A 9 36.64 -12.37 0.81
N MET A 10 37.36 -13.38 1.29
CA MET A 10 38.58 -13.19 2.10
C MET A 10 39.69 -12.47 1.33
N LEU A 11 39.90 -12.80 0.06
CA LEU A 11 40.88 -12.11 -0.78
C LEU A 11 40.53 -10.63 -0.94
N VAL A 12 39.26 -10.31 -1.23
CA VAL A 12 38.79 -8.92 -1.34
C VAL A 12 38.93 -8.18 -0.01
N ALA A 13 38.58 -8.82 1.11
CA ALA A 13 38.76 -8.23 2.43
C ALA A 13 40.24 -7.92 2.72
N PHE A 14 41.15 -8.83 2.36
CA PHE A 14 42.59 -8.62 2.51
C PHE A 14 43.09 -7.45 1.66
N VAL A 15 42.71 -7.40 0.38
CA VAL A 15 43.06 -6.29 -0.52
C VAL A 15 42.52 -4.97 0.01
N ALA A 16 41.26 -4.94 0.48
CA ALA A 16 40.66 -3.75 1.07
C ALA A 16 41.43 -3.27 2.32
N LEU A 17 41.88 -4.20 3.18
CA LEU A 17 42.71 -3.86 4.33
C LEU A 17 44.07 -3.28 3.94
N VAL A 18 44.69 -3.76 2.86
CA VAL A 18 45.99 -3.24 2.38
C VAL A 18 45.83 -1.86 1.73
N VAL A 19 44.82 -1.70 0.88
CA VAL A 19 44.62 -0.47 0.09
C VAL A 19 44.09 0.68 0.96
N ILE A 20 43.07 0.41 1.77
CA ILE A 20 42.41 1.42 2.61
C ILE A 20 43.13 1.54 3.96
N GLY A 21 43.70 0.44 4.45
CA GLY A 21 44.29 0.35 5.78
C GLY A 21 43.30 -0.23 6.82
N PRO A 22 43.78 -1.03 7.79
CA PRO A 22 42.92 -1.70 8.78
C PRO A 22 42.21 -0.73 9.73
N LYS A 23 42.75 0.48 9.92
CA LYS A 23 42.15 1.51 10.80
C LYS A 23 41.11 2.36 10.10
N ASP A 24 41.17 2.46 8.78
CA ASP A 24 40.28 3.32 7.99
C ASP A 24 39.14 2.53 7.34
N LEU A 25 39.31 1.24 7.08
CA LEU A 25 38.21 0.34 6.69
C LEU A 25 36.99 0.42 7.63
N PRO A 26 37.12 0.34 8.97
CA PRO A 26 35.96 0.47 9.86
C PRO A 26 35.34 1.87 9.88
N LYS A 27 36.07 2.91 9.48
CA LYS A 27 35.48 4.25 9.28
C LYS A 27 34.73 4.31 7.95
N ALA A 28 35.31 3.77 6.87
CA ALA A 28 34.70 3.71 5.55
C ALA A 28 33.39 2.90 5.57
N LEU A 29 33.36 1.76 6.25
CA LEU A 29 32.13 0.96 6.41
C LEU A 29 31.04 1.72 7.16
N ARG A 30 31.39 2.54 8.17
CA ARG A 30 30.41 3.38 8.87
C ARG A 30 29.83 4.45 7.96
N VAL A 31 30.67 5.09 7.14
CA VAL A 31 30.23 6.09 6.17
C VAL A 31 29.32 5.44 5.13
N LEU A 32 29.76 4.35 4.50
CA LEU A 32 28.97 3.61 3.52
C LEU A 32 27.64 3.15 4.14
N GLY A 33 27.69 2.57 5.34
CA GLY A 33 26.50 2.13 6.07
C GLY A 33 25.53 3.28 6.37
N TYR A 34 26.02 4.45 6.76
CA TYR A 34 25.19 5.64 6.94
C TYR A 34 24.49 6.06 5.65
N TRP A 35 25.24 6.13 4.53
CA TRP A 35 24.69 6.50 3.22
C TRP A 35 23.65 5.49 2.74
N VAL A 36 23.96 4.19 2.82
CA VAL A 36 23.02 3.10 2.46
C VAL A 36 21.79 3.13 3.35
N GLY A 37 21.95 3.35 4.67
CA GLY A 37 20.86 3.46 5.62
C GLY A 37 19.93 4.64 5.29
N LYS A 38 20.49 5.80 4.98
CA LYS A 38 19.75 7.00 4.57
C LYS A 38 19.00 6.76 3.26
N ALA A 39 19.68 6.20 2.25
CA ALA A 39 19.05 5.83 0.98
C ALA A 39 17.91 4.83 1.18
N ARG A 40 18.08 3.85 2.08
CA ARG A 40 17.03 2.87 2.41
C ARG A 40 15.85 3.51 3.12
N GLY A 41 16.07 4.47 4.03
CA GLY A 41 14.98 5.22 4.66
C GLY A 41 14.17 6.02 3.65
N VAL A 42 14.86 6.75 2.79
CA VAL A 42 14.27 7.50 1.67
C VAL A 42 13.51 6.57 0.72
N ALA A 43 14.07 5.41 0.36
CA ALA A 43 13.40 4.41 -0.47
C ALA A 43 12.14 3.82 0.18
N ARG A 44 12.03 3.75 1.52
CA ARG A 44 10.80 3.32 2.19
C ARG A 44 9.68 4.35 2.04
N GLN A 45 10.00 5.64 2.15
CA GLN A 45 9.06 6.73 1.89
C GLN A 45 8.67 6.84 0.41
N PHE A 46 9.62 6.58 -0.50
CA PHE A 46 9.29 6.45 -1.91
C PHE A 46 8.45 5.21 -2.18
N ARG A 47 8.64 4.09 -1.48
CA ARG A 47 7.77 2.93 -1.66
C ARG A 47 6.32 3.26 -1.29
N SER A 48 6.07 3.98 -0.20
CA SER A 48 4.71 4.39 0.16
C SER A 48 4.12 5.42 -0.81
N GLY A 49 4.92 6.38 -1.29
CA GLY A 49 4.46 7.38 -2.27
C GLY A 49 4.33 6.83 -3.71
N PHE A 50 5.15 5.84 -4.05
CA PHE A 50 5.08 5.14 -5.33
C PHE A 50 3.92 4.16 -5.35
N ASP A 51 3.58 3.51 -4.23
CA ASP A 51 2.38 2.66 -4.16
C ASP A 51 1.11 3.49 -4.38
N SER A 52 1.04 4.73 -3.86
CA SER A 52 -0.05 5.65 -4.18
C SER A 52 -0.03 6.12 -5.63
N MET A 53 1.12 6.50 -6.19
CA MET A 53 1.20 6.92 -7.61
C MET A 53 0.95 5.78 -8.59
N VAL A 54 1.42 4.57 -8.30
CA VAL A 54 1.15 3.38 -9.10
C VAL A 54 -0.31 3.01 -8.99
N ARG A 55 -0.94 3.10 -7.82
CA ARG A 55 -2.39 2.95 -7.72
C ARG A 55 -3.12 3.96 -8.61
N GLU A 56 -2.69 5.21 -8.60
CA GLU A 56 -3.27 6.28 -9.45
C GLU A 56 -3.05 6.02 -10.95
N ALA A 57 -1.86 5.58 -11.35
CA ALA A 57 -1.53 5.26 -12.74
C ALA A 57 -2.19 3.96 -13.22
N GLU A 58 -2.30 2.94 -12.35
CA GLU A 58 -3.08 1.73 -12.60
C GLU A 58 -4.57 2.06 -12.75
N LEU A 59 -5.10 2.99 -11.96
CA LEU A 59 -6.48 3.45 -12.07
C LEU A 59 -6.74 4.15 -13.41
N GLU A 60 -5.83 5.03 -13.86
CA GLU A 60 -5.96 5.74 -15.13
C GLU A 60 -5.91 4.77 -16.34
N GLU A 61 -5.04 3.75 -16.30
CA GLU A 61 -4.99 2.70 -17.33
C GLU A 61 -6.20 1.74 -17.27
N MET A 62 -6.68 1.41 -16.08
CA MET A 62 -7.87 0.58 -15.88
C MET A 62 -9.14 1.29 -16.38
N GLU A 63 -9.28 2.58 -16.10
CA GLU A 63 -10.43 3.39 -16.53
C GLU A 63 -10.47 3.52 -18.06
N LYS A 64 -9.32 3.69 -18.70
CA LYS A 64 -9.21 3.73 -20.17
C LYS A 64 -9.57 2.38 -20.81
N LYS A 65 -9.15 1.26 -20.20
CA LYS A 65 -9.54 -0.09 -20.63
C LYS A 65 -11.04 -0.34 -20.44
N TRP A 66 -11.59 0.08 -19.31
CA TRP A 66 -13.02 -0.04 -19.00
C TRP A 66 -13.87 0.79 -19.97
N ALA A 67 -13.48 2.02 -20.26
CA ALA A 67 -14.18 2.89 -21.20
C ALA A 67 -14.18 2.31 -22.63
N ALA A 68 -13.03 1.82 -23.11
CA ALA A 68 -12.92 1.18 -24.42
C ALA A 68 -13.74 -0.11 -24.52
N GLU A 69 -13.76 -0.90 -23.44
CA GLU A 69 -14.57 -2.13 -23.35
C GLU A 69 -16.07 -1.81 -23.32
N ASN A 70 -16.49 -0.82 -22.52
CA ASN A 70 -17.87 -0.38 -22.44
C ASN A 70 -18.36 0.20 -23.77
N GLU A 71 -17.52 0.96 -24.48
CA GLU A 71 -17.82 1.45 -25.84
C GLU A 71 -17.97 0.29 -26.84
N ARG A 72 -17.16 -0.77 -26.71
CA ARG A 72 -17.30 -1.98 -27.53
C ARG A 72 -18.63 -2.69 -27.24
N ILE A 73 -18.96 -2.89 -25.96
CA ILE A 73 -20.23 -3.50 -25.54
C ILE A 73 -21.43 -2.69 -26.03
N MET A 74 -21.39 -1.36 -25.95
CA MET A 74 -22.48 -0.48 -26.43
C MET A 74 -22.63 -0.51 -27.96
N ARG A 75 -21.52 -0.73 -28.69
CA ARG A 75 -21.52 -0.87 -30.16
C ARG A 75 -22.04 -2.24 -30.59
N GLU A 76 -21.75 -3.29 -29.82
CA GLU A 76 -22.14 -4.68 -30.10
C GLU A 76 -23.57 -4.98 -29.60
N HIS A 77 -24.00 -4.32 -28.52
CA HIS A 77 -25.34 -4.39 -27.96
C HIS A 77 -25.94 -2.97 -27.91
N PRO A 78 -26.45 -2.44 -29.04
CA PRO A 78 -27.26 -1.23 -28.98
C PRO A 78 -28.42 -1.51 -28.02
N VAL A 79 -28.46 -0.75 -26.92
CA VAL A 79 -29.60 -0.72 -26.00
C VAL A 79 -30.80 -0.28 -26.82
N THR A 80 -31.47 -1.28 -27.39
CA THR A 80 -32.75 -1.12 -28.03
C THR A 80 -33.70 -0.94 -26.87
N PRO A 81 -34.40 0.20 -26.75
CA PRO A 81 -35.48 0.32 -25.79
C PRO A 81 -36.55 -0.67 -26.26
N THR A 82 -36.46 -1.92 -25.81
CA THR A 82 -37.54 -2.88 -25.97
C THR A 82 -38.60 -2.45 -24.97
N GLU A 83 -39.48 -1.61 -25.47
CA GLU A 83 -40.84 -1.46 -25.01
C GLU A 83 -41.47 -2.87 -24.91
N SER A 84 -42.09 -3.16 -23.75
CA SER A 84 -43.00 -4.28 -23.51
C SER A 84 -42.38 -5.67 -23.30
N GLU A 85 -42.37 -6.12 -22.05
CA GLU A 85 -42.93 -7.41 -21.67
C GLU A 85 -43.35 -7.37 -20.20
N THR A 86 -44.63 -7.06 -19.98
CA THR A 86 -45.36 -7.33 -18.73
C THR A 86 -45.20 -8.81 -18.36
N PRO A 87 -44.65 -9.15 -17.16
CA PRO A 87 -44.76 -10.49 -16.65
C PRO A 87 -46.23 -10.78 -16.25
N PRO A 88 -46.75 -11.97 -16.55
CA PRO A 88 -48.14 -12.30 -16.34
C PRO A 88 -48.47 -12.33 -14.84
N ASP A 89 -49.58 -11.69 -14.54
CA ASP A 89 -50.36 -11.85 -13.33
C ASP A 89 -50.67 -13.34 -13.12
N THR A 90 -49.96 -14.02 -12.21
CA THR A 90 -50.49 -15.19 -11.50
C THR A 90 -49.62 -15.57 -10.30
N LEU A 91 -50.32 -15.75 -9.17
CA LEU A 91 -50.02 -16.54 -7.96
C LEU A 91 -49.62 -15.75 -6.71
N ASP A 92 -50.68 -15.41 -5.97
CA ASP A 92 -50.77 -15.31 -4.52
C ASP A 92 -49.65 -16.05 -3.75
N THR A 93 -48.90 -15.31 -2.96
CA THR A 93 -48.42 -15.78 -1.65
C THR A 93 -48.32 -14.55 -0.74
N PRO A 94 -49.01 -14.49 0.40
CA PRO A 94 -48.87 -13.37 1.34
C PRO A 94 -47.49 -13.47 1.97
N HIS A 95 -46.53 -12.67 1.49
CA HIS A 95 -45.25 -12.50 2.19
C HIS A 95 -45.42 -11.38 3.22
N ASP A 96 -45.55 -11.85 4.46
CA ASP A 96 -45.67 -11.06 5.68
C ASP A 96 -44.62 -9.94 5.72
N ALA A 97 -45.11 -8.72 5.96
CA ALA A 97 -44.29 -7.54 6.04
C ALA A 97 -43.49 -7.57 7.34
N THR A 98 -42.16 -7.64 7.25
CA THR A 98 -41.14 -6.95 8.09
C THR A 98 -39.85 -7.76 8.07
N THR A 99 -39.01 -7.54 7.06
CA THR A 99 -37.56 -7.70 7.24
C THR A 99 -36.88 -6.67 6.34
N GLY A 100 -36.66 -5.48 6.90
CA GLY A 100 -35.79 -4.48 6.27
C GLY A 100 -34.35 -5.02 6.16
N PRO A 101 -33.51 -4.44 5.30
CA PRO A 101 -32.12 -4.88 5.15
C PRO A 101 -31.40 -4.83 6.52
N VAL A 102 -30.74 -5.93 6.90
CA VAL A 102 -30.00 -6.04 8.16
C VAL A 102 -28.84 -5.04 8.13
N MET A 103 -28.99 -3.93 8.84
CA MET A 103 -27.93 -2.95 9.06
C MET A 103 -26.98 -3.53 10.10
N VAL A 104 -25.76 -3.89 9.70
CA VAL A 104 -24.70 -4.24 10.65
C VAL A 104 -24.25 -2.96 11.35
N GLU A 105 -24.34 -2.95 12.68
CA GLU A 105 -23.97 -1.81 13.51
C GLU A 105 -22.46 -1.50 13.38
N LYS A 106 -22.14 -0.22 13.18
CA LYS A 106 -20.78 0.26 12.94
C LYS A 106 -19.96 0.06 14.23
N PRO A 107 -18.72 -0.48 14.18
CA PRO A 107 -17.94 -0.74 15.40
C PRO A 107 -17.71 0.55 16.18
N HIS A 108 -18.09 0.57 17.46
CA HIS A 108 -17.79 1.68 18.37
C HIS A 108 -16.30 1.67 18.69
N VAL A 109 -15.55 2.61 18.10
CA VAL A 109 -14.18 2.91 18.51
C VAL A 109 -14.27 3.76 19.76
N VAL A 110 -13.77 3.24 20.89
CA VAL A 110 -13.59 4.03 22.12
C VAL A 110 -12.33 4.88 21.92
N PRO A 111 -12.40 6.22 22.07
CA PRO A 111 -11.21 7.06 22.01
C PRO A 111 -10.21 6.61 23.09
N ALA A 112 -8.94 6.48 22.70
CA ALA A 112 -7.88 6.22 23.66
C ALA A 112 -7.77 7.40 24.63
N GLU A 113 -7.79 7.11 25.93
CA GLU A 113 -7.54 8.08 27.00
C GLU A 113 -6.16 8.73 26.79
N ASP A 114 -6.13 10.06 26.68
CA ASP A 114 -4.89 10.82 26.61
C ASP A 114 -4.08 10.60 27.89
N PRO A 115 -2.77 10.29 27.81
CA PRO A 115 -1.94 10.18 29.01
C PRO A 115 -1.76 11.56 29.66
N ASP A 116 -2.13 11.64 30.93
CA ASP A 116 -2.01 12.80 31.82
C ASP A 116 -0.65 13.51 31.67
N PRO A 117 -0.62 14.85 31.52
CA PRO A 117 0.64 15.58 31.46
C PRO A 117 1.36 15.52 32.83
N PRO A 118 2.70 15.39 32.85
CA PRO A 118 3.45 15.32 34.08
C PRO A 118 3.31 16.62 34.87
N ARG A 119 2.92 16.50 36.15
CA ARG A 119 2.91 17.58 37.15
C ARG A 119 4.30 18.24 37.18
N SER A 120 4.41 19.43 36.61
CA SER A 120 5.54 20.32 36.82
C SER A 120 5.28 21.16 38.06
N GLU A 121 5.63 20.65 39.24
CA GLU A 121 5.79 21.51 40.42
C GLU A 121 7.15 22.22 40.31
N GLY A 122 7.10 23.41 39.74
CA GLY A 122 8.16 24.40 39.85
C GLY A 122 8.08 25.11 41.21
N ALA A 123 9.27 25.32 41.79
CA ALA A 123 9.69 26.46 42.58
C ALA A 123 8.63 27.47 43.05
N ALA A 124 8.57 27.71 44.37
CA ALA A 124 8.74 29.05 44.95
C ALA A 124 8.66 29.02 46.49
N SER A 125 9.55 29.82 47.10
CA SER A 125 9.59 30.34 48.48
C SER A 125 10.32 29.50 49.53
#